data_AF-A0A9P7HHN7-F1
#
_entry.id   AF-A0A9P7HHN7-F1
#
_cell.length_a   1.000
_cell.length_b   1.000
_cell.length_c   1.000
_cell.angle_alpha   90.00
_cell.angle_beta   90.00
_cell.angle_gamma   90.00
#
_symmetry.space_group_name_H-M   'P 1'
#
loop_
_entity.id
_entity.type
_entity.pdbx_description
1 polymer ?
#
loop_
_entity_poly.entity_id
_entity_poly.type
_entity_poly.pdbx_seq_one_letter_code
_entity_poly.pdbx_strand_id
1 'polypeptide(L)'
;MRLFRSGQAAISILSVILLYPYPLIASQQDGISPYCSGYAPDVVHPDDQGHELPESRNSTDLDSNNFDTETFTNDQSLGLDRRAAKDFYLRLMPLGASITQGYKSSDGNGYRKWLPAQLRFRGWKVNMVRSERDGTMADSDNEGHPGWTIESVHGAWTKSKWMKPNLVLINAGLNDCNSGGDPSKAGERTKSLVDDIFDSVPGVTVVPSTLLLNKDSSRNSCSDNISKQIRKVAAGYKGARIALADVRSVMSMDDIGPDKDHPTDDGYKMFAGVWWDAISKIEDQIQAPAKVDNIDDAAGGSSNQCKKVAGNAGLPGQSQMGSGHDDGNYVHKSTSKGVIESAKIDKGSDPKSITDAIPWHIFFANIVKGDPNAERTASLDDWIRVYHNTKDKNAYWFRQNLGGGKFDKSVQFNVDMNCDLGPRYAFADFNNDGLDDFFCIKEDAVWVSLNRGGNPPK
;
A
#
# COMPACT_ATOMS: atom_id res chain seq x y z
N MET A 1 -33.91 58.98 -15.02
CA MET A 1 -34.64 59.25 -16.29
C MET A 1 -35.03 57.90 -16.91
N ARG A 2 -36.08 57.87 -17.75
CA ARG A 2 -36.59 56.68 -18.49
C ARG A 2 -35.46 55.98 -19.28
N LEU A 3 -35.26 54.65 -19.25
CA LEU A 3 -36.04 53.50 -19.79
C LEU A 3 -35.82 53.21 -21.29
N PHE A 4 -35.59 51.92 -21.61
CA PHE A 4 -35.80 51.23 -22.92
C PHE A 4 -34.85 51.57 -24.11
N ARG A 5 -34.57 50.68 -25.11
CA ARG A 5 -34.70 49.20 -25.29
C ARG A 5 -34.08 48.79 -26.66
N SER A 6 -33.58 47.54 -26.82
CA SER A 6 -33.37 46.78 -28.10
C SER A 6 -32.44 47.37 -29.20
N GLY A 7 -31.84 46.61 -30.12
CA GLY A 7 -31.73 45.14 -30.28
C GLY A 7 -31.53 44.71 -31.77
N GLN A 8 -30.89 43.55 -31.99
CA GLN A 8 -30.77 42.79 -33.29
C GLN A 8 -30.09 43.51 -34.49
N ALA A 9 -29.57 42.87 -35.56
CA ALA A 9 -28.85 41.61 -35.85
C ALA A 9 -28.99 41.28 -37.36
N ALA A 10 -27.90 41.34 -38.15
CA ALA A 10 -27.71 40.77 -39.52
C ALA A 10 -26.21 40.96 -39.89
N ILE A 11 -25.39 40.00 -40.36
CA ILE A 11 -25.45 38.97 -41.44
C ILE A 11 -25.04 39.51 -42.83
N SER A 12 -23.77 39.23 -43.22
CA SER A 12 -23.21 38.91 -44.57
C SER A 12 -21.69 39.18 -44.54
N ILE A 13 -20.78 38.21 -44.65
CA ILE A 13 -20.46 37.31 -45.79
C ILE A 13 -19.82 38.04 -46.98
N LEU A 14 -18.53 37.83 -47.19
CA LEU A 14 -17.96 37.45 -48.49
C LEU A 14 -16.65 36.66 -48.28
N SER A 15 -16.34 35.75 -49.20
CA SER A 15 -15.12 34.91 -49.16
C SER A 15 -14.49 34.84 -50.55
N VAL A 16 -13.16 34.74 -50.62
CA VAL A 16 -12.43 34.41 -51.86
C VAL A 16 -11.35 33.39 -51.53
N ILE A 17 -11.21 32.35 -52.36
CA ILE A 17 -10.33 31.19 -52.16
C ILE A 17 -9.53 30.94 -53.45
N LEU A 18 -8.22 30.74 -53.32
CA LEU A 18 -7.33 30.13 -54.32
C LEU A 18 -6.29 29.30 -53.54
N LEU A 19 -6.49 28.02 -53.26
CA LEU A 19 -6.49 26.80 -54.12
C LEU A 19 -5.10 26.15 -54.31
N TYR A 20 -5.10 24.86 -53.97
CA TYR A 20 -4.00 23.91 -53.83
C TYR A 20 -3.37 23.45 -55.17
N PRO A 21 -2.27 22.67 -55.11
CA PRO A 21 -2.40 21.26 -55.47
C PRO A 21 -2.21 20.27 -54.29
N TYR A 22 -2.80 19.08 -54.43
CA TYR A 22 -2.89 18.00 -53.43
C TYR A 22 -1.69 17.02 -53.50
N PRO A 23 -1.45 16.18 -52.47
CA PRO A 23 -2.17 14.90 -52.31
C PRO A 23 -3.18 14.89 -51.14
N LEU A 24 -4.42 14.44 -51.34
CA LEU A 24 -4.93 13.09 -51.01
C LEU A 24 -4.90 12.79 -49.49
N ILE A 25 -6.01 13.04 -48.76
CA ILE A 25 -7.14 12.10 -48.50
C ILE A 25 -6.73 11.00 -47.49
N ALA A 26 -7.47 10.72 -46.41
CA ALA A 26 -8.90 10.96 -46.17
C ALA A 26 -9.23 11.67 -44.84
N SER A 27 -10.44 12.24 -44.79
CA SER A 27 -11.19 12.43 -43.55
C SER A 27 -12.10 11.22 -43.36
N GLN A 28 -12.22 10.72 -42.13
CA GLN A 28 -13.45 10.03 -41.74
C GLN A 28 -13.75 10.18 -40.25
N GLN A 29 -15.03 10.43 -39.98
CA GLN A 29 -15.67 10.19 -38.69
C GLN A 29 -16.12 8.72 -38.63
N ASP A 30 -16.58 8.25 -37.47
CA ASP A 30 -17.11 6.91 -37.18
C ASP A 30 -16.08 5.77 -37.02
N GLY A 31 -16.48 4.73 -36.27
CA GLY A 31 -15.79 3.45 -36.22
C GLY A 31 -15.47 2.93 -34.81
N ILE A 32 -16.39 2.18 -34.20
CA ILE A 32 -15.99 1.17 -33.21
C ILE A 32 -15.29 0.05 -34.00
N SER A 33 -13.99 -0.18 -33.78
CA SER A 33 -13.34 -1.37 -34.35
C SER A 33 -13.91 -2.62 -33.67
N PRO A 34 -14.50 -3.59 -34.41
CA PRO A 34 -15.00 -4.82 -33.81
C PRO A 34 -13.89 -5.81 -33.44
N TYR A 35 -12.65 -5.58 -33.91
CA TYR A 35 -11.52 -6.48 -33.75
C TYR A 35 -10.23 -5.71 -33.44
N CYS A 36 -9.77 -5.79 -32.20
CA CYS A 36 -8.49 -5.22 -31.78
C CYS A 36 -7.33 -6.01 -32.41
N SER A 37 -6.63 -5.41 -33.38
CA SER A 37 -5.39 -5.93 -33.94
C SER A 37 -4.52 -4.78 -34.45
N GLY A 38 -3.20 -4.90 -34.31
CA GLY A 38 -2.23 -3.86 -34.67
C GLY A 38 -1.08 -3.77 -33.66
N TYR A 39 0.09 -4.28 -34.04
CA TYR A 39 1.34 -4.11 -33.29
C TYR A 39 2.02 -2.77 -33.64
N ALA A 40 2.91 -2.31 -32.77
CA ALA A 40 3.94 -1.32 -33.09
C ALA A 40 5.35 -1.92 -32.83
N PRO A 41 6.41 -1.45 -33.51
CA PRO A 41 7.66 -2.21 -33.66
C PRO A 41 8.81 -1.78 -32.71
N ASP A 42 10.02 -2.22 -33.06
CA ASP A 42 11.34 -1.72 -32.64
C ASP A 42 11.98 -2.25 -31.33
N VAL A 43 12.50 -3.48 -31.42
CA VAL A 43 13.93 -3.75 -31.09
C VAL A 43 14.53 -4.58 -32.21
N VAL A 44 15.71 -4.20 -32.71
CA VAL A 44 16.44 -4.91 -33.77
C VAL A 44 17.44 -5.90 -33.17
N HIS A 45 17.41 -7.16 -33.62
CA HIS A 45 18.44 -8.15 -33.34
C HIS A 45 19.67 -7.94 -34.27
N PRO A 46 20.90 -7.97 -33.73
CA PRO A 46 22.09 -8.40 -34.47
C PRO A 46 22.09 -9.93 -34.59
N ASP A 47 22.52 -10.46 -35.74
CA ASP A 47 22.51 -11.89 -36.08
C ASP A 47 23.59 -12.74 -35.38
N ASP A 48 23.34 -14.05 -35.32
CA ASP A 48 24.32 -15.09 -35.01
C ASP A 48 25.50 -15.12 -35.99
N GLN A 49 26.70 -15.34 -35.46
CA GLN A 49 27.68 -16.26 -36.05
C GLN A 49 28.33 -17.07 -34.93
N GLY A 50 28.04 -18.37 -34.88
CA GLY A 50 28.56 -19.29 -33.84
C GLY A 50 29.87 -19.99 -34.24
N HIS A 51 30.40 -20.81 -33.34
CA HIS A 51 31.30 -21.94 -33.65
C HIS A 51 31.27 -22.98 -32.51
N GLU A 52 31.84 -24.17 -32.76
CA GLU A 52 31.57 -25.39 -32.00
C GLU A 52 32.11 -25.46 -30.56
N LEU A 53 31.54 -26.41 -29.78
CA LEU A 53 32.15 -26.96 -28.56
C LEU A 53 33.51 -27.59 -28.86
N PRO A 54 34.46 -27.57 -27.91
CA PRO A 54 34.84 -28.88 -27.35
C PRO A 54 35.19 -28.91 -25.84
N GLU A 55 34.78 -30.02 -25.23
CA GLU A 55 35.48 -30.85 -24.23
C GLU A 55 36.05 -30.30 -22.89
N SER A 56 36.07 -31.24 -21.94
CA SER A 56 36.48 -31.16 -20.54
C SER A 56 37.97 -30.86 -20.26
N ARG A 57 38.27 -30.41 -19.04
CA ARG A 57 39.52 -30.75 -18.32
C ARG A 57 39.35 -30.75 -16.79
N ASN A 58 40.08 -31.65 -16.12
CA ASN A 58 40.15 -31.79 -14.65
C ASN A 58 41.39 -31.09 -14.06
N SER A 59 41.28 -30.60 -12.83
CA SER A 59 42.28 -30.57 -11.73
C SER A 59 41.64 -29.76 -10.58
N THR A 60 41.30 -30.28 -9.40
CA THR A 60 42.11 -30.83 -8.29
C THR A 60 43.16 -29.87 -7.72
N ASP A 61 43.17 -29.82 -6.38
CA ASP A 61 44.11 -29.19 -5.44
C ASP A 61 44.03 -27.64 -5.36
N LEU A 62 44.15 -26.99 -4.20
CA LEU A 62 44.95 -27.32 -3.01
C LEU A 62 44.21 -27.41 -1.65
N ASP A 63 44.88 -28.13 -0.75
CA ASP A 63 44.53 -28.62 0.58
C ASP A 63 43.87 -27.71 1.63
N SER A 64 43.15 -28.40 2.53
CA SER A 64 42.89 -28.04 3.92
C SER A 64 44.13 -28.24 4.82
N ASN A 65 44.29 -27.42 5.87
CA ASN A 65 44.47 -27.82 7.29
C ASN A 65 45.17 -26.74 8.14
N ASN A 66 44.50 -26.24 9.18
CA ASN A 66 45.13 -26.09 10.51
C ASN A 66 44.10 -25.95 11.65
N PHE A 67 44.53 -26.28 12.86
CA PHE A 67 43.82 -26.14 14.15
C PHE A 67 44.51 -25.03 14.99
N ASP A 68 43.94 -24.47 16.05
CA ASP A 68 42.62 -24.70 16.70
C ASP A 68 41.93 -23.32 16.95
N THR A 69 41.12 -22.97 17.96
CA THR A 69 40.73 -23.53 19.28
C THR A 69 39.34 -23.00 19.68
N GLU A 70 38.73 -23.52 20.76
CA GLU A 70 37.42 -23.07 21.26
C GLU A 70 37.39 -21.62 21.79
N THR A 71 36.28 -20.92 21.52
CA THR A 71 35.60 -20.08 22.51
C THR A 71 34.09 -20.30 22.46
N PHE A 72 33.55 -21.05 23.44
CA PHE A 72 32.11 -21.16 23.67
C PHE A 72 31.52 -19.83 24.14
N THR A 73 31.04 -18.99 23.21
CA THR A 73 30.00 -18.01 23.51
C THR A 73 28.63 -18.69 23.36
N ASN A 74 28.03 -19.11 24.48
CA ASN A 74 26.62 -19.50 24.51
C ASN A 74 25.77 -18.27 24.18
N ASP A 75 25.42 -18.10 22.91
CA ASP A 75 24.42 -17.11 22.50
C ASP A 75 23.04 -17.59 22.97
N GLN A 76 22.55 -17.01 24.06
CA GLN A 76 21.17 -17.21 24.54
C GLN A 76 20.17 -16.32 23.78
N SER A 77 20.32 -16.23 22.47
CA SER A 77 19.32 -15.68 21.55
C SER A 77 18.11 -16.62 21.45
N LEU A 78 17.33 -16.70 22.54
CA LEU A 78 15.97 -17.25 22.49
C LEU A 78 15.20 -16.52 21.38
N GLY A 79 14.81 -17.28 20.36
CA GLY A 79 14.72 -16.80 18.99
C GLY A 79 13.89 -15.52 18.78
N LEU A 80 14.55 -14.48 18.27
CA LEU A 80 13.88 -13.36 17.60
C LEU A 80 13.62 -13.70 16.13
N ASP A 81 12.97 -14.83 15.89
CA ASP A 81 12.43 -15.17 14.58
C ASP A 81 11.40 -14.11 14.16
N ARG A 82 11.43 -13.70 12.89
CA ARG A 82 10.24 -13.08 12.30
C ARG A 82 9.12 -14.12 12.40
N ARG A 83 8.03 -13.78 13.12
CA ARG A 83 6.80 -14.58 13.18
C ARG A 83 6.50 -15.11 11.78
N ALA A 84 6.57 -16.43 11.61
CA ALA A 84 6.54 -17.06 10.30
C ALA A 84 5.35 -16.55 9.49
N ALA A 85 5.63 -15.92 8.34
CA ALA A 85 4.58 -15.41 7.46
C ALA A 85 3.73 -16.61 7.03
N LYS A 86 2.49 -16.64 7.50
CA LYS A 86 1.57 -17.75 7.23
C LYS A 86 1.31 -17.77 5.73
N ASP A 87 1.73 -18.84 5.07
CA ASP A 87 1.69 -18.93 3.61
C ASP A 87 0.30 -19.26 3.06
N PHE A 88 -0.63 -18.33 3.30
CA PHE A 88 -1.98 -18.33 2.76
C PHE A 88 -2.51 -16.89 2.71
N TYR A 89 -3.55 -16.68 1.92
CA TYR A 89 -4.19 -15.37 1.82
C TYR A 89 -5.19 -15.14 2.96
N LEU A 90 -5.18 -13.93 3.53
CA LEU A 90 -6.36 -13.36 4.17
C LEU A 90 -7.38 -13.09 3.06
N ARG A 91 -8.30 -14.03 2.86
CA ARG A 91 -9.54 -13.84 2.11
C ARG A 91 -10.48 -13.05 3.00
N LEU A 92 -10.32 -11.74 2.93
CA LEU A 92 -10.89 -10.76 3.85
C LEU A 92 -12.27 -10.31 3.34
N MET A 93 -13.29 -10.39 4.20
CA MET A 93 -14.62 -9.83 3.92
C MET A 93 -14.89 -8.62 4.84
N PRO A 94 -14.83 -7.39 4.32
CA PRO A 94 -15.38 -6.21 4.97
C PRO A 94 -16.91 -6.26 4.87
N LEU A 95 -17.61 -6.61 5.95
CA LEU A 95 -19.06 -6.80 6.02
C LEU A 95 -19.74 -5.69 6.84
N GLY A 96 -20.71 -4.99 6.26
CA GLY A 96 -21.39 -3.92 7.01
C GLY A 96 -22.27 -2.99 6.19
N ALA A 97 -22.33 -1.73 6.62
CA ALA A 97 -23.10 -0.67 5.97
C ALA A 97 -22.22 0.35 5.23
N SER A 98 -22.69 1.59 5.04
CA SER A 98 -22.01 2.70 4.34
C SER A 98 -20.58 2.99 4.83
N ILE A 99 -20.30 2.82 6.13
CA ILE A 99 -18.95 2.98 6.70
C ILE A 99 -18.01 1.86 6.22
N THR A 100 -18.53 0.67 5.92
CA THR A 100 -17.75 -0.41 5.29
C THR A 100 -17.59 -0.19 3.79
N GLN A 101 -18.61 0.35 3.11
CA GLN A 101 -18.47 0.81 1.73
C GLN A 101 -17.36 1.87 1.58
N GLY A 102 -17.16 2.71 2.60
CA GLY A 102 -16.27 3.87 2.55
C GLY A 102 -16.97 5.15 2.10
N TYR A 103 -18.30 5.20 2.21
CA TYR A 103 -19.10 6.37 1.87
C TYR A 103 -18.62 7.63 2.62
N LYS A 104 -18.60 8.78 1.95
CA LYS A 104 -17.98 10.05 2.38
C LYS A 104 -16.46 10.11 2.48
N SER A 105 -15.71 9.02 2.28
CA SER A 105 -14.27 9.17 1.99
C SER A 105 -14.08 9.83 0.63
N SER A 106 -13.01 10.64 0.47
CA SER A 106 -12.76 11.38 -0.78
C SER A 106 -12.49 10.48 -1.98
N ASP A 107 -11.99 9.27 -1.75
CA ASP A 107 -11.59 8.30 -2.77
C ASP A 107 -12.51 7.07 -2.84
N GLY A 108 -13.58 7.04 -2.03
CA GLY A 108 -14.56 5.95 -1.94
C GLY A 108 -14.06 4.65 -1.31
N ASN A 109 -12.80 4.58 -0.86
CA ASN A 109 -12.23 3.35 -0.30
C ASN A 109 -12.45 3.21 1.23
N GLY A 110 -12.62 4.32 1.94
CA GLY A 110 -12.71 4.35 3.40
C GLY A 110 -11.53 3.66 4.10
N TYR A 111 -11.80 2.87 5.15
CA TYR A 111 -10.75 2.13 5.86
C TYR A 111 -10.11 1.02 5.01
N ARG A 112 -10.78 0.58 3.93
CA ARG A 112 -10.40 -0.59 3.12
C ARG A 112 -9.15 -0.36 2.27
N LYS A 113 -8.69 0.88 2.10
CA LYS A 113 -7.37 1.20 1.50
C LYS A 113 -6.23 0.99 2.49
N TRP A 114 -6.41 1.49 3.71
CA TRP A 114 -5.37 1.56 4.73
C TRP A 114 -5.13 0.21 5.41
N LEU A 115 -6.20 -0.56 5.70
CA LEU A 115 -6.06 -1.83 6.42
C LEU A 115 -5.31 -2.93 5.60
N PRO A 116 -5.66 -3.24 4.35
CA PRO A 116 -4.90 -4.17 3.52
C PRO A 116 -3.48 -3.70 3.23
N ALA A 117 -3.22 -2.40 3.16
CA ALA A 117 -1.87 -1.87 3.05
C ALA A 117 -1.03 -2.18 4.30
N GLN A 118 -1.59 -1.96 5.51
CA GLN A 118 -0.94 -2.32 6.78
C GLN A 118 -0.73 -3.83 6.93
N LEU A 119 -1.72 -4.65 6.53
CA LEU A 119 -1.60 -6.11 6.53
C LEU A 119 -0.49 -6.58 5.57
N ARG A 120 -0.46 -6.07 4.33
CA ARG A 120 0.57 -6.40 3.33
C ARG A 120 1.97 -5.93 3.78
N PHE A 121 2.09 -4.75 4.39
CA PHE A 121 3.32 -4.26 5.04
C PHE A 121 3.82 -5.20 6.16
N ARG A 122 2.90 -5.88 6.85
CA ARG A 122 3.18 -6.88 7.88
C ARG A 122 3.43 -8.30 7.34
N GLY A 123 3.51 -8.46 6.01
CA GLY A 123 3.81 -9.74 5.34
C GLY A 123 2.58 -10.60 5.03
N TRP A 124 1.36 -10.13 5.34
CA TRP A 124 0.15 -10.87 4.98
C TRP A 124 -0.17 -10.75 3.49
N LYS A 125 -0.33 -11.89 2.82
CA LYS A 125 -1.01 -11.98 1.53
C LYS A 125 -2.50 -11.66 1.77
N VAL A 126 -3.11 -10.74 1.01
CA VAL A 126 -4.51 -10.30 1.22
C VAL A 126 -5.25 -10.25 -0.11
N ASN A 127 -6.48 -10.78 -0.11
CA ASN A 127 -7.47 -10.73 -1.19
C ASN A 127 -8.83 -10.35 -0.56
N MET A 128 -9.50 -9.29 -1.02
CA MET A 128 -10.85 -8.97 -0.50
C MET A 128 -11.95 -9.59 -1.36
N VAL A 129 -13.07 -9.96 -0.71
CA VAL A 129 -14.20 -10.66 -1.35
C VAL A 129 -15.54 -9.96 -1.07
N ARG A 130 -16.48 -10.09 -2.00
CA ARG A 130 -17.57 -9.10 -2.19
C ARG A 130 -18.90 -9.63 -2.73
N SER A 131 -19.91 -8.76 -2.65
CA SER A 131 -20.78 -8.45 -3.79
C SER A 131 -20.38 -7.13 -4.50
N GLU A 132 -20.01 -6.09 -3.74
CA GLU A 132 -19.82 -4.72 -4.24
C GLU A 132 -18.36 -4.26 -4.45
N ARG A 133 -18.18 -3.33 -5.38
CA ARG A 133 -16.89 -2.67 -5.68
C ARG A 133 -17.03 -1.17 -5.62
N ASP A 134 -16.31 -0.56 -4.68
CA ASP A 134 -16.38 0.86 -4.38
C ASP A 134 -14.99 1.42 -4.15
N GLY A 135 -14.77 2.65 -4.64
CA GLY A 135 -13.52 3.38 -4.52
C GLY A 135 -12.49 3.13 -5.61
N THR A 136 -11.37 3.82 -5.51
CA THR A 136 -10.31 3.92 -6.55
C THR A 136 -9.22 2.85 -6.47
N MET A 137 -9.16 2.03 -5.41
CA MET A 137 -8.07 1.07 -5.24
C MET A 137 -8.26 -0.23 -6.06
N ALA A 138 -7.14 -0.87 -6.40
CA ALA A 138 -7.10 -2.05 -7.29
C ALA A 138 -7.92 -3.25 -6.79
N ASP A 139 -7.97 -3.42 -5.46
CA ASP A 139 -8.70 -4.47 -4.73
C ASP A 139 -9.92 -3.83 -4.05
N SER A 140 -10.83 -3.23 -4.83
CA SER A 140 -11.97 -2.41 -4.35
C SER A 140 -13.15 -3.22 -3.77
N ASP A 141 -12.96 -4.52 -3.55
CA ASP A 141 -13.96 -5.48 -3.09
C ASP A 141 -14.47 -5.17 -1.67
N ASN A 142 -15.80 -5.27 -1.46
CA ASN A 142 -16.45 -5.17 -0.15
C ASN A 142 -17.88 -5.75 -0.10
N GLU A 143 -18.40 -5.90 1.11
CA GLU A 143 -19.78 -6.31 1.42
C GLU A 143 -20.45 -5.22 2.30
N GLY A 144 -20.27 -3.95 1.91
CA GLY A 144 -20.73 -2.76 2.62
C GLY A 144 -21.96 -2.12 1.96
N HIS A 145 -23.12 -2.22 2.61
CA HIS A 145 -24.41 -1.85 2.02
C HIS A 145 -25.04 -0.60 2.67
N PRO A 146 -25.07 0.58 2.01
CA PRO A 146 -25.59 1.81 2.60
C PRO A 146 -27.01 1.72 3.15
N GLY A 147 -27.23 2.27 4.35
CA GLY A 147 -28.53 2.28 5.04
C GLY A 147 -28.96 0.95 5.66
N TRP A 148 -28.21 -0.14 5.50
CA TRP A 148 -28.63 -1.47 5.98
C TRP A 148 -28.45 -1.63 7.50
N THR A 149 -29.43 -2.30 8.12
CA THR A 149 -29.41 -2.75 9.53
C THR A 149 -28.63 -4.05 9.68
N ILE A 150 -28.39 -4.49 10.93
CA ILE A 150 -27.73 -5.78 11.20
C ILE A 150 -28.48 -6.95 10.55
N GLU A 151 -29.83 -6.90 10.56
CA GLU A 151 -30.70 -7.89 9.90
C GLU A 151 -30.40 -7.99 8.39
N SER A 152 -30.38 -6.85 7.69
CA SER A 152 -30.10 -6.81 6.26
C SER A 152 -28.66 -7.23 5.95
N VAL A 153 -27.69 -6.87 6.79
CA VAL A 153 -26.28 -7.30 6.66
C VAL A 153 -26.12 -8.81 6.87
N HIS A 154 -26.92 -9.45 7.73
CA HIS A 154 -27.02 -10.92 7.78
C HIS A 154 -27.65 -11.49 6.49
N GLY A 155 -28.60 -10.77 5.90
CA GLY A 155 -29.11 -11.03 4.54
C GLY A 155 -28.07 -10.91 3.41
N ALA A 156 -27.00 -10.11 3.59
CA ALA A 156 -25.83 -10.11 2.69
C ALA A 156 -24.94 -11.33 2.95
N TRP A 157 -24.55 -11.58 4.21
CA TRP A 157 -23.75 -12.76 4.58
C TRP A 157 -24.34 -14.06 4.02
N THR A 158 -25.65 -14.24 4.17
CA THR A 158 -26.39 -15.41 3.64
C THR A 158 -26.18 -15.64 2.14
N LYS A 159 -25.98 -14.57 1.35
CA LYS A 159 -25.76 -14.62 -0.11
C LYS A 159 -24.28 -14.72 -0.49
N SER A 160 -23.37 -14.31 0.39
CA SER A 160 -21.93 -14.17 0.11
C SER A 160 -21.04 -15.23 0.79
N LYS A 161 -21.57 -15.98 1.76
CA LYS A 161 -20.82 -16.99 2.54
C LYS A 161 -20.25 -18.17 1.73
N TRP A 162 -20.75 -18.39 0.51
CA TRP A 162 -20.15 -19.37 -0.43
C TRP A 162 -18.69 -19.04 -0.78
N MET A 163 -18.26 -17.79 -0.61
CA MET A 163 -16.87 -17.35 -0.83
C MET A 163 -15.90 -17.82 0.28
N LYS A 164 -16.41 -18.30 1.42
CA LYS A 164 -15.62 -18.84 2.55
C LYS A 164 -14.43 -17.95 2.97
N PRO A 165 -14.64 -16.67 3.33
CA PRO A 165 -13.58 -15.83 3.88
C PRO A 165 -13.02 -16.42 5.17
N ASN A 166 -11.70 -16.36 5.38
CA ASN A 166 -11.07 -16.76 6.65
C ASN A 166 -10.97 -15.59 7.65
N LEU A 167 -11.22 -14.36 7.22
CA LEU A 167 -11.29 -13.18 8.08
C LEU A 167 -12.52 -12.33 7.72
N VAL A 168 -13.47 -12.19 8.64
CA VAL A 168 -14.68 -11.37 8.47
C VAL A 168 -14.67 -10.20 9.46
N LEU A 169 -14.79 -8.98 8.94
CA LEU A 169 -14.88 -7.76 9.75
C LEU A 169 -16.33 -7.25 9.73
N ILE A 170 -16.94 -7.02 10.89
CA ILE A 170 -18.37 -6.65 10.98
C ILE A 170 -18.53 -5.23 11.52
N ASN A 171 -19.06 -4.32 10.70
CA ASN A 171 -19.49 -2.98 11.12
C ASN A 171 -20.95 -2.72 10.68
N ALA A 172 -21.89 -3.10 11.55
CA ALA A 172 -23.34 -2.94 11.33
C ALA A 172 -24.03 -2.54 12.65
N GLY A 173 -25.13 -1.78 12.56
CA GLY A 173 -25.94 -1.36 13.72
C GLY A 173 -26.29 0.13 13.78
N LEU A 174 -25.57 1.02 13.09
CA LEU A 174 -25.91 2.46 13.14
C LEU A 174 -27.30 2.75 12.51
N ASN A 175 -27.71 1.97 11.52
CA ASN A 175 -29.03 2.10 10.91
C ASN A 175 -30.16 1.48 11.75
N ASP A 176 -29.85 0.59 12.71
CA ASP A 176 -30.80 0.10 13.70
C ASP A 176 -31.21 1.20 14.70
N CYS A 177 -30.52 2.36 14.68
CA CYS A 177 -30.91 3.60 15.34
C CYS A 177 -31.81 4.53 14.50
N ASN A 178 -32.22 4.12 13.30
CA ASN A 178 -33.18 4.85 12.48
C ASN A 178 -34.63 4.54 12.93
N SER A 179 -35.59 5.37 12.53
CA SER A 179 -37.01 5.11 12.80
C SER A 179 -37.46 3.78 12.18
N GLY A 180 -38.10 2.92 12.97
CA GLY A 180 -38.46 1.55 12.58
C GLY A 180 -37.41 0.48 12.93
N GLY A 181 -36.22 0.86 13.41
CA GLY A 181 -35.23 -0.07 13.97
C GLY A 181 -35.55 -0.48 15.42
N ASP A 182 -35.02 -1.63 15.84
CA ASP A 182 -35.06 -2.09 17.24
C ASP A 182 -33.63 -2.18 17.82
N PRO A 183 -33.07 -1.08 18.35
CA PRO A 183 -31.72 -1.08 18.92
C PRO A 183 -31.61 -1.86 20.24
N SER A 184 -32.71 -2.33 20.83
CA SER A 184 -32.69 -3.13 22.07
C SER A 184 -32.23 -4.57 21.85
N LYS A 185 -32.47 -5.10 20.64
CA LYS A 185 -32.09 -6.46 20.21
C LYS A 185 -30.90 -6.50 19.24
N ALA A 186 -30.16 -5.41 19.10
CA ALA A 186 -29.00 -5.35 18.20
C ALA A 186 -27.93 -6.42 18.55
N GLY A 187 -27.78 -6.74 19.85
CA GLY A 187 -26.93 -7.83 20.32
C GLY A 187 -27.41 -9.22 19.90
N GLU A 188 -28.72 -9.48 19.91
CA GLU A 188 -29.29 -10.76 19.46
C GLU A 188 -29.01 -10.98 17.96
N ARG A 189 -29.27 -9.95 17.13
CA ARG A 189 -28.96 -9.98 15.69
C ARG A 189 -27.46 -10.08 15.41
N THR A 190 -26.63 -9.35 16.17
CA THR A 190 -25.16 -9.47 16.05
C THR A 190 -24.69 -10.87 16.40
N LYS A 191 -25.27 -11.49 17.44
CA LYS A 191 -24.93 -12.87 17.81
C LYS A 191 -25.32 -13.84 16.70
N SER A 192 -26.56 -13.75 16.20
CA SER A 192 -27.09 -14.56 15.09
C SER A 192 -26.20 -14.51 13.83
N LEU A 193 -25.71 -13.32 13.47
CA LEU A 193 -24.76 -13.15 12.37
C LEU A 193 -23.42 -13.85 12.66
N VAL A 194 -22.86 -13.68 13.86
CA VAL A 194 -21.58 -14.30 14.24
C VAL A 194 -21.70 -15.84 14.33
N ASP A 195 -22.82 -16.37 14.82
CA ASP A 195 -23.13 -17.81 14.82
C ASP A 195 -23.12 -18.36 13.40
N ASP A 196 -23.91 -17.76 12.48
CA ASP A 196 -23.99 -18.21 11.08
C ASP A 196 -22.67 -18.03 10.30
N ILE A 197 -21.79 -17.11 10.74
CA ILE A 197 -20.44 -17.01 10.19
C ILE A 197 -19.59 -18.23 10.61
N PHE A 198 -19.58 -18.59 11.90
CA PHE A 198 -18.84 -19.74 12.39
C PHE A 198 -19.38 -21.08 11.86
N ASP A 199 -20.70 -21.25 11.83
CA ASP A 199 -21.36 -22.47 11.34
C ASP A 199 -21.15 -22.67 9.83
N SER A 200 -21.13 -21.59 9.05
CA SER A 200 -20.98 -21.67 7.59
C SER A 200 -19.54 -21.75 7.09
N VAL A 201 -18.54 -21.30 7.88
CA VAL A 201 -17.12 -21.32 7.48
C VAL A 201 -16.22 -21.85 8.62
N PRO A 202 -16.05 -23.17 8.73
CA PRO A 202 -15.18 -23.78 9.72
C PRO A 202 -13.74 -23.22 9.66
N GLY A 203 -13.26 -22.69 10.79
CA GLY A 203 -11.91 -22.11 10.90
C GLY A 203 -11.80 -20.60 10.67
N VAL A 204 -12.89 -19.92 10.30
CA VAL A 204 -12.95 -18.45 10.16
C VAL A 204 -12.56 -17.73 11.46
N THR A 205 -11.91 -16.58 11.30
CA THR A 205 -11.74 -15.57 12.35
C THR A 205 -12.72 -14.42 12.11
N VAL A 206 -13.43 -14.00 13.16
CA VAL A 206 -14.45 -12.94 13.09
C VAL A 206 -14.01 -11.75 13.94
N VAL A 207 -14.19 -10.53 13.45
CA VAL A 207 -13.91 -9.32 14.21
C VAL A 207 -15.11 -8.38 14.09
N PRO A 208 -16.05 -8.37 15.05
CA PRO A 208 -17.01 -7.27 15.17
C PRO A 208 -16.33 -6.00 15.68
N SER A 209 -16.73 -4.83 15.16
CA SER A 209 -16.40 -3.54 15.77
C SER A 209 -17.53 -3.04 16.66
N THR A 210 -17.23 -2.17 17.61
CA THR A 210 -18.25 -1.27 18.17
C THR A 210 -18.74 -0.27 17.10
N LEU A 211 -19.82 0.46 17.39
CA LEU A 211 -20.25 1.56 16.54
C LEU A 211 -19.52 2.85 16.91
N LEU A 212 -19.22 3.67 15.90
CA LEU A 212 -18.48 4.91 16.05
C LEU A 212 -19.25 5.95 16.89
N LEU A 213 -18.57 7.03 17.27
CA LEU A 213 -19.22 8.24 17.78
C LEU A 213 -20.11 8.86 16.69
N ASN A 214 -21.08 9.67 17.12
CA ASN A 214 -22.02 10.34 16.22
C ASN A 214 -22.26 11.78 16.68
N LYS A 215 -22.33 12.74 15.75
CA LYS A 215 -22.55 14.16 16.09
C LYS A 215 -24.02 14.53 16.33
N ASP A 216 -24.96 13.59 16.19
CA ASP A 216 -26.31 13.68 16.75
C ASP A 216 -26.38 12.97 18.11
N SER A 217 -26.87 13.66 19.14
CA SER A 217 -26.88 13.15 20.52
C SER A 217 -27.79 11.93 20.72
N SER A 218 -28.89 11.82 19.96
CA SER A 218 -29.81 10.69 20.04
C SER A 218 -29.20 9.45 19.38
N ARG A 219 -28.61 9.61 18.19
CA ARG A 219 -27.89 8.55 17.47
C ARG A 219 -26.63 8.11 18.22
N ASN A 220 -25.92 9.04 18.85
CA ASN A 220 -24.75 8.72 19.67
C ASN A 220 -25.13 7.89 20.92
N SER A 221 -26.25 8.22 21.57
CA SER A 221 -26.75 7.47 22.72
C SER A 221 -27.24 6.07 22.33
N CYS A 222 -27.88 5.94 21.17
CA CYS A 222 -28.29 4.65 20.62
C CYS A 222 -27.07 3.78 20.23
N SER A 223 -26.14 4.33 19.46
CA SER A 223 -24.92 3.61 19.02
C SER A 223 -24.01 3.21 20.18
N ASP A 224 -23.99 3.96 21.28
CA ASP A 224 -23.35 3.55 22.54
C ASP A 224 -24.01 2.31 23.15
N ASN A 225 -25.34 2.27 23.19
CA ASN A 225 -26.11 1.16 23.74
C ASN A 225 -26.04 -0.10 22.87
N ILE A 226 -25.93 0.04 21.55
CA ILE A 226 -25.60 -1.07 20.65
C ILE A 226 -24.15 -1.51 20.87
N SER A 227 -23.19 -0.60 21.00
CA SER A 227 -21.79 -0.94 21.26
C SER A 227 -21.59 -1.73 22.55
N LYS A 228 -22.34 -1.41 23.61
CA LYS A 228 -22.40 -2.21 24.86
C LYS A 228 -22.93 -3.62 24.63
N GLN A 229 -23.85 -3.82 23.68
CA GLN A 229 -24.34 -5.15 23.31
C GLN A 229 -23.28 -5.92 22.51
N ILE A 230 -22.65 -5.30 21.50
CA ILE A 230 -21.59 -5.93 20.69
C ILE A 230 -20.42 -6.38 21.56
N ARG A 231 -19.99 -5.55 22.54
CA ARG A 231 -18.99 -5.93 23.56
C ARG A 231 -19.37 -7.21 24.33
N LYS A 232 -20.64 -7.33 24.76
CA LYS A 232 -21.15 -8.52 25.44
C LYS A 232 -21.20 -9.75 24.53
N VAL A 233 -21.56 -9.58 23.26
CA VAL A 233 -21.57 -10.65 22.25
C VAL A 233 -20.15 -11.19 22.06
N ALA A 234 -19.16 -10.33 21.76
CA ALA A 234 -17.77 -10.74 21.58
C ALA A 234 -17.21 -11.44 22.83
N ALA A 235 -17.47 -10.90 24.03
CA ALA A 235 -17.01 -11.49 25.30
C ALA A 235 -17.70 -12.83 25.68
N GLY A 236 -18.81 -13.19 25.02
CA GLY A 236 -19.50 -14.47 25.25
C GLY A 236 -18.78 -15.68 24.63
N TYR A 237 -18.03 -15.47 23.54
CA TYR A 237 -17.40 -16.51 22.73
C TYR A 237 -16.02 -16.92 23.26
N LYS A 238 -15.98 -17.59 24.41
CA LYS A 238 -14.72 -18.07 25.02
C LYS A 238 -14.04 -19.13 24.16
N GLY A 239 -12.78 -18.89 23.79
CA GLY A 239 -11.96 -19.85 23.01
C GLY A 239 -12.31 -19.95 21.52
N ALA A 240 -13.23 -19.12 21.02
CA ALA A 240 -13.47 -18.99 19.58
C ALA A 240 -12.48 -18.01 18.95
N ARG A 241 -12.36 -18.05 17.61
CA ARG A 241 -11.52 -17.13 16.83
C ARG A 241 -12.21 -15.77 16.66
N ILE A 242 -12.35 -15.02 17.74
CA ILE A 242 -13.01 -13.71 17.74
C ILE A 242 -12.25 -12.66 18.54
N ALA A 243 -12.10 -11.47 17.93
CA ALA A 243 -11.54 -10.28 18.56
C ALA A 243 -12.53 -9.11 18.45
N LEU A 244 -12.41 -8.11 19.31
CA LEU A 244 -13.25 -6.90 19.27
C LEU A 244 -12.45 -5.70 18.77
N ALA A 245 -12.93 -5.05 17.71
CA ALA A 245 -12.43 -3.74 17.28
C ALA A 245 -13.20 -2.61 17.99
N ASP A 246 -12.77 -2.23 19.20
CA ASP A 246 -13.45 -1.19 20.00
C ASP A 246 -13.13 0.23 19.53
N VAL A 247 -13.54 0.53 18.30
CA VAL A 247 -13.35 1.82 17.63
C VAL A 247 -13.94 3.00 18.42
N ARG A 248 -14.99 2.76 19.20
CA ARG A 248 -15.65 3.77 20.04
C ARG A 248 -14.81 4.19 21.25
N SER A 249 -13.83 3.39 21.64
CA SER A 249 -12.89 3.72 22.71
C SER A 249 -11.66 4.52 22.25
N VAL A 250 -11.46 4.66 20.93
CA VAL A 250 -10.25 5.26 20.33
C VAL A 250 -10.55 6.50 19.49
N MET A 251 -11.62 6.50 18.68
CA MET A 251 -11.98 7.65 17.84
C MET A 251 -12.63 8.78 18.64
N SER A 252 -12.38 10.02 18.21
CA SER A 252 -12.95 11.26 18.75
C SER A 252 -14.17 11.74 17.95
N MET A 253 -14.72 12.89 18.32
CA MET A 253 -15.74 13.55 17.50
C MET A 253 -15.14 14.19 16.23
N ASP A 254 -13.86 14.56 16.22
CA ASP A 254 -13.26 15.26 15.08
C ASP A 254 -12.95 14.30 13.92
N ASP A 255 -12.80 13.01 14.22
CA ASP A 255 -12.77 11.92 13.24
C ASP A 255 -14.10 11.70 12.50
N ILE A 256 -15.20 12.33 12.93
CA ILE A 256 -16.53 12.21 12.32
C ILE A 256 -16.81 13.41 11.41
N GLY A 257 -17.24 13.15 10.18
CA GLY A 257 -17.52 14.15 9.17
C GLY A 257 -18.70 15.10 9.48
N PRO A 258 -18.91 16.12 8.65
CA PRO A 258 -19.95 17.13 8.85
C PRO A 258 -21.38 16.57 8.69
N ASP A 259 -21.56 15.39 8.10
CA ASP A 259 -22.86 14.71 8.00
C ASP A 259 -23.27 13.94 9.26
N LYS A 260 -22.42 13.97 10.30
CA LYS A 260 -22.61 13.39 11.64
C LYS A 260 -22.51 11.86 11.75
N ASP A 261 -22.58 11.13 10.63
CA ASP A 261 -22.70 9.67 10.60
C ASP A 261 -21.41 8.97 10.14
N HIS A 262 -20.68 9.55 9.19
CA HIS A 262 -19.53 8.89 8.54
C HIS A 262 -18.19 9.49 9.00
N PRO A 263 -17.09 8.72 9.01
CA PRO A 263 -15.75 9.26 9.27
C PRO A 263 -15.29 10.32 8.25
N THR A 264 -14.32 11.13 8.67
CA THR A 264 -13.40 11.82 7.75
C THR A 264 -12.40 10.83 7.13
N ASP A 265 -11.59 11.26 6.16
CA ASP A 265 -10.54 10.39 5.58
C ASP A 265 -9.52 9.93 6.63
N ASP A 266 -9.12 10.82 7.54
CA ASP A 266 -8.27 10.46 8.69
C ASP A 266 -9.01 9.59 9.71
N GLY A 267 -10.32 9.82 9.94
CA GLY A 267 -11.13 8.94 10.77
C GLY A 267 -11.24 7.52 10.19
N TYR A 268 -11.31 7.38 8.87
CA TYR A 268 -11.24 6.09 8.18
C TYR A 268 -9.87 5.42 8.32
N LYS A 269 -8.78 6.20 8.28
CA LYS A 269 -7.41 5.73 8.52
C LYS A 269 -7.20 5.30 9.98
N MET A 270 -7.76 6.03 10.95
CA MET A 270 -7.79 5.65 12.36
C MET A 270 -8.59 4.35 12.57
N PHE A 271 -9.76 4.20 11.93
CA PHE A 271 -10.55 2.97 12.03
C PHE A 271 -9.81 1.76 11.44
N ALA A 272 -9.04 1.92 10.36
CA ALA A 272 -8.13 0.88 9.86
C ALA A 272 -7.05 0.48 10.88
N GLY A 273 -6.54 1.44 11.68
CA GLY A 273 -5.64 1.18 12.80
C GLY A 273 -6.28 0.32 13.90
N VAL A 274 -7.54 0.60 14.26
CA VAL A 274 -8.30 -0.21 15.24
C VAL A 274 -8.57 -1.63 14.72
N TRP A 275 -8.89 -1.77 13.43
CA TRP A 275 -9.01 -3.10 12.81
C TRP A 275 -7.68 -3.87 12.88
N TRP A 276 -6.57 -3.22 12.53
CA TRP A 276 -5.23 -3.83 12.61
C TRP A 276 -4.87 -4.26 14.03
N ASP A 277 -5.13 -3.45 15.05
CA ASP A 277 -4.91 -3.80 16.47
C ASP A 277 -5.73 -5.02 16.90
N ALA A 278 -7.02 -5.08 16.52
CA ALA A 278 -7.88 -6.21 16.84
C ALA A 278 -7.43 -7.51 16.13
N ILE A 279 -7.00 -7.42 14.86
CA ILE A 279 -6.45 -8.55 14.10
C ILE A 279 -5.11 -9.01 14.71
N SER A 280 -4.22 -8.08 15.07
CA SER A 280 -2.90 -8.37 15.66
C SER A 280 -2.96 -9.23 16.92
N LYS A 281 -4.07 -9.15 17.67
CA LYS A 281 -4.31 -9.89 18.91
C LYS A 281 -4.79 -11.33 18.69
N ILE A 282 -5.07 -11.73 17.44
CA ILE A 282 -5.65 -13.04 17.10
C ILE A 282 -5.13 -13.63 15.77
N GLU A 283 -4.17 -12.96 15.12
CA GLU A 283 -3.64 -13.37 13.81
C GLU A 283 -2.90 -14.73 13.84
N ASP A 284 -2.43 -15.15 15.02
CA ASP A 284 -1.89 -16.48 15.29
C ASP A 284 -2.96 -17.59 15.20
N GLN A 285 -4.24 -17.26 15.44
CA GLN A 285 -5.35 -18.22 15.35
C GLN A 285 -6.01 -18.31 13.97
N ILE A 286 -5.81 -17.30 13.09
CA ILE A 286 -6.33 -17.31 11.70
C ILE A 286 -5.83 -18.55 10.95
N GLN A 287 -6.71 -19.20 10.20
CA GLN A 287 -6.43 -20.39 9.39
C GLN A 287 -6.46 -20.07 7.89
N ALA A 288 -5.92 -20.97 7.06
CA ALA A 288 -5.99 -20.84 5.60
C ALA A 288 -7.45 -20.83 5.11
N PRO A 289 -7.79 -20.06 4.05
CA PRO A 289 -9.15 -20.02 3.54
C PRO A 289 -9.48 -21.32 2.81
N ALA A 290 -10.68 -21.83 3.02
CA ALA A 290 -11.12 -23.06 2.34
C ALA A 290 -11.20 -22.83 0.82
N LYS A 291 -10.76 -23.81 0.02
CA LYS A 291 -10.83 -23.74 -1.44
C LYS A 291 -12.27 -23.50 -1.92
N VAL A 292 -12.40 -22.65 -2.93
CA VAL A 292 -13.61 -22.36 -3.69
C VAL A 292 -13.18 -22.27 -5.15
N ASP A 293 -13.69 -23.13 -6.03
CA ASP A 293 -13.11 -23.34 -7.38
C ASP A 293 -13.24 -22.15 -8.36
N ASN A 294 -13.96 -21.09 -7.96
CA ASN A 294 -14.08 -19.84 -8.71
C ASN A 294 -13.43 -18.63 -8.01
N ILE A 295 -12.64 -18.86 -6.95
CA ILE A 295 -11.86 -17.81 -6.27
C ILE A 295 -10.38 -18.20 -6.31
N ASP A 296 -9.61 -17.44 -7.08
CA ASP A 296 -8.15 -17.44 -7.01
C ASP A 296 -7.72 -16.26 -6.13
N ASP A 297 -7.23 -16.55 -4.93
CA ASP A 297 -6.74 -15.50 -4.02
C ASP A 297 -5.40 -14.90 -4.49
N ALA A 298 -4.65 -15.59 -5.35
CA ALA A 298 -3.36 -15.15 -5.88
C ALA A 298 -3.47 -14.30 -7.15
N ALA A 299 -4.64 -14.28 -7.82
CA ALA A 299 -4.94 -13.45 -8.99
C ALA A 299 -5.10 -11.95 -8.64
N GLY A 300 -4.04 -11.35 -8.10
CA GLY A 300 -4.01 -9.95 -7.69
C GLY A 300 -4.22 -8.98 -8.86
N GLY A 301 -5.36 -8.29 -8.87
CA GLY A 301 -5.52 -7.03 -9.62
C GLY A 301 -5.58 -7.12 -11.14
N SER A 302 -5.76 -8.30 -11.76
CA SER A 302 -5.90 -8.43 -13.22
C SER A 302 -7.25 -7.90 -13.73
N SER A 303 -7.44 -6.58 -13.73
CA SER A 303 -8.68 -5.86 -14.02
C SER A 303 -9.06 -5.79 -15.51
N ASN A 304 -8.92 -6.92 -16.22
CA ASN A 304 -9.46 -7.07 -17.57
C ASN A 304 -11.00 -7.16 -17.54
N GLN A 305 -11.61 -5.97 -17.60
CA GLN A 305 -12.94 -5.66 -18.15
C GLN A 305 -14.20 -6.11 -17.38
N CYS A 306 -15.05 -5.10 -17.12
CA CYS A 306 -16.53 -5.14 -17.12
C CYS A 306 -17.29 -5.97 -16.05
N LYS A 307 -18.53 -5.54 -15.76
CA LYS A 307 -19.51 -6.36 -15.03
C LYS A 307 -19.90 -7.56 -15.89
N LYS A 308 -19.72 -8.78 -15.39
CA LYS A 308 -20.18 -10.01 -16.08
C LYS A 308 -21.70 -10.00 -16.20
N VAL A 309 -22.21 -10.21 -17.41
CA VAL A 309 -23.61 -10.56 -17.68
C VAL A 309 -23.69 -12.07 -17.86
N ALA A 310 -24.71 -12.72 -17.32
CA ALA A 310 -24.86 -14.17 -17.40
C ALA A 310 -25.16 -14.64 -18.84
N GLY A 311 -24.53 -15.75 -19.26
CA GLY A 311 -24.91 -16.48 -20.47
C GLY A 311 -23.84 -16.68 -21.55
N ASN A 312 -22.62 -16.12 -21.39
CA ASN A 312 -21.55 -16.32 -22.39
C ASN A 312 -20.18 -16.57 -21.72
N ALA A 313 -19.58 -17.73 -21.98
CA ALA A 313 -18.27 -18.13 -21.45
C ALA A 313 -17.58 -19.10 -22.41
N GLY A 314 -16.54 -18.64 -23.11
CA GLY A 314 -15.59 -19.49 -23.82
C GLY A 314 -14.52 -20.04 -22.87
N LEU A 315 -14.03 -21.24 -23.14
CA LEU A 315 -13.00 -21.92 -22.35
C LEU A 315 -11.57 -21.41 -22.68
N PRO A 316 -10.58 -21.62 -21.79
CA PRO A 316 -9.37 -20.78 -21.75
C PRO A 316 -8.25 -21.21 -22.71
N GLY A 317 -7.37 -20.26 -23.03
CA GLY A 317 -6.06 -20.51 -23.65
C GLY A 317 -4.93 -20.16 -22.66
N GLN A 318 -3.95 -21.06 -22.54
CA GLN A 318 -2.77 -20.90 -21.68
C GLN A 318 -1.59 -20.35 -22.50
N SER A 319 -0.84 -19.37 -21.99
CA SER A 319 0.20 -18.68 -22.77
C SER A 319 1.65 -18.81 -22.28
N GLN A 320 1.92 -19.24 -21.02
CA GLN A 320 3.30 -19.60 -20.60
C GLN A 320 3.38 -20.45 -19.32
N MET A 321 4.59 -20.93 -18.99
CA MET A 321 4.92 -21.79 -17.85
C MET A 321 6.29 -21.46 -17.26
N GLY A 322 6.41 -21.49 -15.93
CA GLY A 322 7.70 -21.54 -15.20
C GLY A 322 8.38 -20.18 -14.97
N SER A 323 9.11 -19.96 -13.87
CA SER A 323 9.28 -20.80 -12.66
C SER A 323 9.10 -19.97 -11.40
N GLY A 324 7.87 -19.88 -10.90
CA GLY A 324 7.63 -19.49 -9.50
C GLY A 324 7.88 -20.69 -8.59
N HIS A 325 8.92 -20.62 -7.75
CA HIS A 325 9.14 -21.40 -6.53
C HIS A 325 10.06 -20.57 -5.62
N ASP A 326 9.72 -20.55 -4.33
CA ASP A 326 10.29 -19.87 -3.15
C ASP A 326 11.75 -19.36 -3.16
N ASP A 327 11.98 -18.22 -2.49
CA ASP A 327 13.25 -17.84 -1.85
C ASP A 327 13.20 -17.80 -0.31
N GLY A 328 12.01 -17.90 0.30
CA GLY A 328 11.81 -18.13 1.74
C GLY A 328 12.26 -16.98 2.64
N ASN A 329 12.99 -17.28 3.71
CA ASN A 329 13.74 -16.26 4.45
C ASN A 329 15.04 -15.96 3.68
N TYR A 330 15.29 -14.68 3.37
CA TYR A 330 16.53 -14.24 2.73
C TYR A 330 17.77 -14.57 3.60
N VAL A 331 18.40 -15.70 3.34
CA VAL A 331 19.66 -16.14 3.97
C VAL A 331 20.75 -16.18 2.89
N HIS A 332 21.34 -15.03 2.59
CA HIS A 332 22.46 -14.98 1.65
C HIS A 332 23.75 -15.51 2.31
N LYS A 333 24.43 -16.44 1.63
CA LYS A 333 25.85 -16.76 1.90
C LYS A 333 26.68 -16.20 0.76
N SER A 334 27.18 -14.97 0.91
CA SER A 334 28.05 -14.36 -0.08
C SER A 334 29.35 -15.15 -0.23
N THR A 335 29.75 -15.37 -1.49
CA THR A 335 31.10 -15.77 -1.88
C THR A 335 31.57 -14.72 -2.85
N SER A 336 32.68 -14.02 -2.55
CA SER A 336 33.12 -12.88 -3.37
C SER A 336 33.48 -13.36 -4.78
N LYS A 337 32.69 -12.93 -5.78
CA LYS A 337 32.94 -13.20 -7.20
C LYS A 337 33.76 -12.09 -7.89
N GLY A 338 34.37 -11.20 -7.10
CA GLY A 338 34.92 -9.94 -7.60
C GLY A 338 33.83 -8.91 -7.90
N VAL A 339 34.26 -7.72 -8.33
CA VAL A 339 33.36 -6.62 -8.70
C VAL A 339 32.91 -6.83 -10.15
N ILE A 340 31.63 -7.18 -10.35
CA ILE A 340 31.08 -7.54 -11.66
C ILE A 340 30.72 -6.28 -12.49
N GLU A 341 30.31 -5.19 -11.82
CA GLU A 341 30.13 -3.87 -12.43
C GLU A 341 30.88 -2.79 -11.64
N SER A 342 31.62 -1.93 -12.34
CA SER A 342 32.27 -0.76 -11.74
C SER A 342 31.43 0.50 -11.99
N ALA A 343 30.66 0.94 -11.00
CA ALA A 343 29.96 2.23 -11.05
C ALA A 343 30.98 3.37 -11.10
N LYS A 344 31.20 3.96 -12.29
CA LYS A 344 32.15 5.06 -12.49
C LYS A 344 31.54 6.38 -11.98
N ILE A 345 31.73 6.64 -10.69
CA ILE A 345 31.44 7.93 -10.03
C ILE A 345 32.13 9.05 -10.83
N ASP A 346 31.35 9.88 -11.54
CA ASP A 346 31.90 11.05 -12.21
C ASP A 346 32.23 12.14 -11.19
N LYS A 347 33.51 12.18 -10.83
CA LYS A 347 34.10 13.12 -9.88
C LYS A 347 34.22 14.55 -10.42
N GLY A 348 33.94 14.80 -11.71
CA GLY A 348 33.60 16.11 -12.27
C GLY A 348 34.43 17.29 -11.75
N SER A 349 33.76 18.21 -11.04
CA SER A 349 34.33 19.42 -10.43
C SER A 349 34.56 19.30 -8.90
N ASP A 350 34.61 18.08 -8.37
CA ASP A 350 34.78 17.86 -6.92
C ASP A 350 36.17 18.30 -6.43
N PRO A 351 36.30 18.82 -5.19
CA PRO A 351 37.59 19.10 -4.56
C PRO A 351 38.41 17.80 -4.34
N LYS A 352 39.75 17.92 -4.33
CA LYS A 352 40.64 16.75 -4.30
C LYS A 352 40.42 15.77 -3.15
N SER A 353 40.00 16.28 -1.99
CA SER A 353 39.61 15.48 -0.81
C SER A 353 38.46 14.49 -1.09
N ILE A 354 37.71 14.69 -2.16
CA ILE A 354 36.65 13.81 -2.68
C ILE A 354 37.15 13.00 -3.88
N THR A 355 37.93 13.61 -4.79
CA THR A 355 38.42 12.92 -5.99
C THR A 355 39.33 11.74 -5.66
N ASP A 356 40.10 11.86 -4.59
CA ASP A 356 41.14 10.90 -4.22
C ASP A 356 40.63 9.85 -3.21
N ALA A 357 39.40 10.03 -2.69
CA ALA A 357 38.76 9.17 -1.70
C ALA A 357 37.67 8.25 -2.30
N ILE A 358 37.25 7.25 -1.52
CA ILE A 358 36.06 6.43 -1.77
C ILE A 358 35.03 6.77 -0.67
N PRO A 359 33.76 7.10 -1.01
CA PRO A 359 32.74 7.36 0.01
C PRO A 359 32.42 6.07 0.77
N TRP A 360 32.22 6.19 2.08
CA TRP A 360 31.81 5.07 2.94
C TRP A 360 30.33 4.72 2.72
N HIS A 361 29.51 5.75 2.51
CA HIS A 361 28.09 5.62 2.18
C HIS A 361 27.69 6.61 1.07
N ILE A 362 26.70 6.22 0.28
CA ILE A 362 26.04 7.03 -0.74
C ILE A 362 24.53 6.98 -0.47
N PHE A 363 23.87 8.13 -0.55
CA PHE A 363 22.41 8.23 -0.43
C PHE A 363 21.83 9.12 -1.54
N PHE A 364 20.54 8.98 -1.75
CA PHE A 364 19.69 9.86 -2.55
C PHE A 364 18.54 10.29 -1.64
N ALA A 365 18.34 11.60 -1.47
CA ALA A 365 17.29 12.19 -0.63
C ALA A 365 17.04 13.66 -1.01
N ASN A 366 15.82 14.16 -0.86
CA ASN A 366 15.47 15.54 -1.19
C ASN A 366 15.87 16.50 -0.06
N ILE A 367 17.18 16.82 0.03
CA ILE A 367 17.70 17.71 1.08
C ILE A 367 17.72 19.19 0.68
N VAL A 368 17.60 19.53 -0.62
CA VAL A 368 17.46 20.91 -1.10
C VAL A 368 16.36 21.03 -2.17
N LYS A 369 15.19 21.55 -1.76
CA LYS A 369 14.07 21.93 -2.64
C LYS A 369 14.55 22.78 -3.83
N GLY A 370 14.55 22.18 -5.04
CA GLY A 370 14.92 22.85 -6.29
C GLY A 370 13.89 23.88 -6.75
N ASP A 371 12.60 23.53 -6.69
CA ASP A 371 11.47 24.46 -6.77
C ASP A 371 10.65 24.31 -5.48
N PRO A 372 10.47 25.38 -4.67
CA PRO A 372 9.68 25.31 -3.44
C PRO A 372 8.17 25.11 -3.67
N ASN A 373 7.70 25.14 -4.92
CA ASN A 373 6.30 24.92 -5.32
C ASN A 373 6.09 23.59 -6.06
N ALA A 374 7.13 22.77 -6.23
CA ALA A 374 6.99 21.48 -6.89
C ALA A 374 6.16 20.51 -6.04
N GLU A 375 5.27 19.77 -6.71
CA GLU A 375 4.56 18.63 -6.12
C GLU A 375 5.55 17.58 -5.60
N ARG A 376 5.17 16.85 -4.53
CA ARG A 376 6.04 15.82 -3.91
C ARG A 376 6.39 14.66 -4.86
N THR A 377 5.63 14.48 -5.94
CA THR A 377 5.94 13.51 -7.00
C THR A 377 6.95 14.01 -8.03
N ALA A 378 7.37 15.29 -7.93
CA ALA A 378 8.33 15.96 -8.80
C ALA A 378 9.56 16.50 -8.03
N SER A 379 9.69 16.23 -6.72
CA SER A 379 10.94 16.46 -5.99
C SER A 379 12.05 15.58 -6.55
N LEU A 380 13.28 16.11 -6.54
CA LEU A 380 14.46 15.43 -7.08
C LEU A 380 15.41 15.09 -5.93
N ASP A 381 15.77 13.81 -5.82
CA ASP A 381 16.71 13.37 -4.79
C ASP A 381 18.13 13.84 -5.09
N ASP A 382 18.73 14.55 -4.14
CA ASP A 382 20.10 15.02 -4.21
C ASP A 382 21.09 13.88 -3.96
N TRP A 383 22.21 13.89 -4.67
CA TRP A 383 23.21 12.84 -4.54
C TRP A 383 24.16 13.14 -3.37
N ILE A 384 24.03 12.37 -2.29
CA ILE A 384 24.79 12.51 -1.04
C ILE A 384 25.92 11.47 -1.01
N ARG A 385 27.12 11.89 -0.57
CA ARG A 385 28.32 11.07 -0.37
C ARG A 385 28.89 11.35 1.02
N VAL A 386 29.05 10.32 1.83
CA VAL A 386 29.60 10.43 3.20
C VAL A 386 30.99 9.83 3.22
N TYR A 387 31.98 10.62 3.66
CA TYR A 387 33.38 10.20 3.78
C TYR A 387 33.75 10.09 5.26
N HIS A 388 34.20 8.91 5.67
CA HIS A 388 34.72 8.69 7.02
C HIS A 388 36.21 8.98 7.06
N ASN A 389 36.70 9.66 8.09
CA ASN A 389 38.13 9.95 8.27
C ASN A 389 38.71 9.22 9.50
N THR A 390 40.04 9.11 9.56
CA THR A 390 40.80 8.36 10.58
C THR A 390 40.82 9.01 11.98
N LYS A 391 39.79 9.78 12.33
CA LYS A 391 39.52 10.34 13.65
C LYS A 391 38.07 10.09 14.06
N ASP A 392 37.49 9.01 13.53
CA ASP A 392 36.13 8.54 13.74
C ASP A 392 35.09 9.65 13.50
N LYS A 393 35.16 10.29 12.32
CA LYS A 393 34.23 11.38 11.92
C LYS A 393 33.79 11.31 10.46
N ASN A 394 32.50 11.52 10.24
CA ASN A 394 31.90 11.65 8.92
C ASN A 394 31.99 13.09 8.39
N ALA A 395 32.26 13.22 7.10
CA ALA A 395 32.13 14.45 6.33
C ALA A 395 31.05 14.24 5.24
N TYR A 396 29.96 15.00 5.33
CA TYR A 396 28.80 14.89 4.46
C TYR A 396 28.90 15.88 3.29
N TRP A 397 28.79 15.36 2.08
CA TRP A 397 28.81 16.14 0.85
C TRP A 397 27.61 15.79 -0.01
N PHE A 398 27.04 16.76 -0.71
CA PHE A 398 25.99 16.51 -1.70
C PHE A 398 26.30 17.22 -3.02
N ARG A 399 25.64 16.78 -4.09
CA ARG A 399 25.43 17.61 -5.30
C ARG A 399 23.93 17.77 -5.46
N GLN A 400 23.46 19.00 -5.67
CA GLN A 400 22.03 19.22 -5.91
C GLN A 400 21.63 18.59 -7.25
N ASN A 401 20.49 17.90 -7.29
CA ASN A 401 19.93 17.32 -8.51
C ASN A 401 19.17 18.38 -9.31
N LEU A 402 19.60 18.61 -10.55
CA LEU A 402 19.05 19.63 -11.45
C LEU A 402 18.16 19.04 -12.55
N GLY A 403 17.83 17.75 -12.44
CA GLY A 403 16.99 17.02 -13.39
C GLY A 403 17.73 16.59 -14.66
N GLY A 404 17.15 15.65 -15.40
CA GLY A 404 17.71 15.16 -16.67
C GLY A 404 19.14 14.61 -16.57
N GLY A 405 19.49 14.00 -15.43
CA GLY A 405 20.83 13.48 -15.15
C GLY A 405 21.90 14.53 -14.80
N LYS A 406 21.52 15.80 -14.61
CA LYS A 406 22.44 16.90 -14.27
C LYS A 406 22.49 17.12 -12.76
N PHE A 407 23.68 17.44 -12.27
CA PHE A 407 23.95 17.74 -10.87
C PHE A 407 24.82 19.00 -10.76
N ASP A 408 24.61 19.83 -9.74
CA ASP A 408 25.50 20.97 -9.43
C ASP A 408 26.85 20.47 -8.84
N LYS A 409 27.80 21.37 -8.60
CA LYS A 409 29.06 21.15 -7.88
C LYS A 409 28.86 20.47 -6.52
N SER A 410 29.89 19.76 -6.02
CA SER A 410 29.85 19.24 -4.65
C SER A 410 29.87 20.36 -3.61
N VAL A 411 28.94 20.31 -2.66
CA VAL A 411 28.84 21.21 -1.50
C VAL A 411 28.92 20.38 -0.22
N GLN A 412 29.72 20.83 0.75
CA GLN A 412 29.79 20.20 2.08
C GLN A 412 28.65 20.73 2.95
N PHE A 413 28.05 19.86 3.75
CA PHE A 413 27.05 20.23 4.75
C PHE A 413 27.31 19.57 6.10
N ASN A 414 26.61 20.04 7.13
CA ASN A 414 26.59 19.45 8.46
C ASN A 414 25.19 18.88 8.72
N VAL A 415 25.12 17.70 9.32
CA VAL A 415 23.85 17.08 9.76
C VAL A 415 23.51 17.43 11.22
N ASP A 416 24.37 18.22 11.86
CA ASP A 416 24.33 18.63 13.28
C ASP A 416 24.17 17.49 14.30
N MET A 417 24.60 16.29 13.92
CA MET A 417 24.53 15.11 14.77
C MET A 417 25.77 14.23 14.61
N ASN A 418 26.44 13.91 15.72
CA ASN A 418 27.49 12.90 15.76
C ASN A 418 26.84 11.51 15.61
N CYS A 419 26.90 10.93 14.42
CA CYS A 419 26.50 9.55 14.11
C CYS A 419 27.65 8.82 13.40
N ASP A 420 28.88 9.06 13.86
CA ASP A 420 30.09 8.77 13.09
C ASP A 420 30.46 7.27 13.05
N LEU A 421 29.93 6.46 13.98
CA LEU A 421 30.37 5.07 14.22
C LEU A 421 29.50 3.97 13.56
N GLY A 422 29.08 4.18 12.30
CA GLY A 422 28.56 3.11 11.44
C GLY A 422 27.07 3.18 11.07
N PRO A 423 26.57 2.17 10.32
CA PRO A 423 25.52 2.33 9.29
C PRO A 423 24.08 2.48 9.79
N ARG A 424 23.87 2.81 11.07
CA ARG A 424 22.54 3.02 11.66
C ARG A 424 21.99 4.43 11.37
N TYR A 425 22.24 4.99 10.18
CA TYR A 425 21.78 6.32 9.80
C TYR A 425 21.36 6.39 8.33
N ALA A 426 20.37 7.25 8.05
CA ALA A 426 19.88 7.54 6.70
C ALA A 426 19.15 8.89 6.70
N PHE A 427 18.44 9.18 5.61
CA PHE A 427 17.62 10.36 5.43
C PHE A 427 16.15 9.95 5.23
N ALA A 428 15.22 10.69 5.82
CA ALA A 428 13.77 10.56 5.63
C ALA A 428 13.05 11.80 6.17
N ASP A 429 11.99 12.24 5.52
CA ASP A 429 11.08 13.28 6.02
C ASP A 429 10.27 12.80 7.25
N PHE A 430 10.56 13.35 8.45
CA PHE A 430 9.83 13.07 9.69
C PHE A 430 8.74 14.11 10.00
N ASN A 431 8.83 15.32 9.44
CA ASN A 431 7.95 16.44 9.79
C ASN A 431 6.80 16.68 8.76
N ASN A 432 6.86 16.00 7.62
CA ASN A 432 6.01 16.12 6.43
C ASN A 432 6.04 17.52 5.78
N ASP A 433 7.16 18.24 5.82
CA ASP A 433 7.39 19.47 5.05
C ASP A 433 7.88 19.18 3.62
N GLY A 434 8.37 17.96 3.36
CA GLY A 434 8.83 17.51 2.05
C GLY A 434 10.33 17.68 1.80
N LEU A 435 11.11 18.11 2.80
CA LEU A 435 12.56 17.86 2.86
C LEU A 435 12.81 16.55 3.61
N ASP A 436 13.88 15.84 3.27
CA ASP A 436 14.33 14.72 4.09
C ASP A 436 15.24 15.19 5.24
N ASP A 437 14.92 14.72 6.45
CA ASP A 437 15.68 14.95 7.68
C ASP A 437 16.78 13.89 7.83
N PHE A 438 17.87 14.21 8.52
CA PHE A 438 18.89 13.21 8.85
C PHE A 438 18.54 12.49 10.16
N PHE A 439 18.57 11.16 10.18
CA PHE A 439 18.33 10.39 11.40
C PHE A 439 19.39 9.32 11.66
N CYS A 440 19.60 8.99 12.93
CA CYS A 440 20.37 7.80 13.30
C CYS A 440 19.89 7.09 14.57
N ILE A 441 20.12 5.78 14.64
CA ILE A 441 19.68 4.91 15.72
C ILE A 441 20.82 4.69 16.72
N LYS A 442 20.63 5.16 17.96
CA LYS A 442 21.57 5.03 19.08
C LYS A 442 20.78 4.69 20.34
N GLU A 443 21.37 3.88 21.23
CA GLU A 443 20.74 3.55 22.52
C GLU A 443 19.30 3.01 22.34
N ASP A 444 19.13 2.25 21.26
CA ASP A 444 17.88 1.67 20.73
C ASP A 444 16.73 2.67 20.48
N ALA A 445 17.05 3.96 20.41
CA ALA A 445 16.16 5.06 20.04
C ALA A 445 16.55 5.70 18.69
N VAL A 446 15.58 6.30 18.00
CA VAL A 446 15.81 7.11 16.79
C VAL A 446 16.04 8.56 17.18
N TRP A 447 17.17 9.11 16.75
CA TRP A 447 17.52 10.53 16.88
C TRP A 447 17.39 11.20 15.51
N VAL A 448 16.73 12.36 15.44
CA VAL A 448 16.47 13.10 14.20
C VAL A 448 17.05 14.51 14.28
N SER A 449 17.71 14.95 13.20
CA SER A 449 18.13 16.33 12.96
C SER A 449 17.27 16.87 11.81
N LEU A 450 16.35 17.76 12.15
CA LEU A 450 15.35 18.29 11.22
C LEU A 450 16.00 19.27 10.22
N ASN A 451 15.85 18.99 8.93
CA ASN A 451 16.36 19.82 7.84
C ASN A 451 15.48 21.06 7.67
N ARG A 452 15.99 22.23 8.07
CA ARG A 452 15.27 23.51 8.03
C ARG A 452 15.39 24.21 6.67
N GLY A 453 15.94 23.52 5.68
CA GLY A 453 16.12 23.98 4.31
C GLY A 453 17.22 25.01 4.13
N GLY A 454 17.42 25.38 2.86
CA GLY A 454 18.52 26.20 2.39
C GLY A 454 19.45 25.42 1.47
N ASN A 455 20.45 26.10 0.91
CA ASN A 455 21.53 25.47 0.13
C ASN A 455 22.87 26.10 0.59
N PRO A 456 23.74 25.38 1.33
CA PRO A 456 23.51 24.03 1.90
C PRO A 456 22.33 23.98 2.90
N PRO A 457 21.78 22.78 3.16
CA PRO A 457 20.76 22.56 4.21
C PRO A 457 21.30 22.87 5.61
N LYS A 458 20.38 22.99 6.59
CA LYS A 458 20.62 23.55 7.94
C LYS A 458 19.80 22.87 9.02
#